data_AF-A0A1B8HM23-F1
#
_entry.id   AF-A0A1B8HM23-F1
#
_cell.length_a   1.000
_cell.length_b   1.000
_cell.length_c   1.000
_cell.angle_alpha   90.00
_cell.angle_beta   90.00
_cell.angle_gamma   90.00
#
_symmetry.space_group_name_H-M   'P 1'
#
loop_
_entity.id
_entity.type
_entity.pdbx_description
1 polymer ?
#
loop_
_entity_poly.entity_id
_entity_poly.type
_entity_poly.pdbx_seq_one_letter_code
_entity_poly.pdbx_strand_id
1 'polypeptide(L)'
;MPEDASIYPALGVAYLVIFPSWLSYVFWNKGVAMIGTTRSEIFTHIIPVSGGLLSIVLLDEQIHLYHVIALVMIIFGIVCCSGKNKEKSSITATPSKSV
;
A
#
# COMPACT_ATOMS: atom_id res chain seq x y z
N MET A 1 7.19 19.40 38.30
CA MET A 1 5.99 20.25 38.38
C MET A 1 5.20 20.00 37.10
N PRO A 2 3.98 19.47 37.17
CA PRO A 2 3.26 18.90 36.02
C PRO A 2 2.07 19.79 35.61
N GLU A 3 2.18 20.69 34.61
CA GLU A 3 1.02 21.48 34.10
C GLU A 3 1.21 22.02 32.65
N ASP A 4 1.92 21.30 31.79
CA ASP A 4 1.91 21.55 30.34
C ASP A 4 1.97 20.22 29.57
N ALA A 5 1.07 19.30 29.94
CA ALA A 5 0.66 18.24 29.01
C ALA A 5 -0.03 18.92 27.82
N SER A 6 0.78 19.49 26.94
CA SER A 6 0.35 20.28 25.81
C SER A 6 -0.64 19.43 25.01
N ILE A 7 -1.80 20.00 24.68
CA ILE A 7 -2.86 19.24 24.01
C ILE A 7 -2.44 18.80 22.59
N TYR A 8 -1.35 19.37 22.07
CA TYR A 8 -0.84 19.13 20.72
C TYR A 8 -0.48 17.66 20.43
N PRO A 9 0.33 16.96 21.26
CA PRO A 9 0.57 15.53 21.09
C PRO A 9 -0.71 14.70 21.16
N ALA A 10 -1.61 14.99 22.11
CA ALA A 10 -2.87 14.25 22.25
C ALA A 10 -3.77 14.43 21.01
N LEU A 11 -3.86 15.66 20.49
CA LEU A 11 -4.60 15.97 19.27
C LEU A 11 -3.96 15.32 18.03
N GLY A 12 -2.63 15.31 17.95
CA GLY A 12 -1.88 14.65 16.88
C GLY A 12 -2.11 13.14 16.87
N VAL A 13 -2.08 12.50 18.04
CA VAL A 13 -2.42 11.06 18.18
C VAL A 13 -3.87 10.81 17.78
N ALA A 14 -4.82 11.63 18.24
CA ALA A 14 -6.22 11.50 17.86
C ALA A 14 -6.41 11.60 16.33
N TYR A 15 -5.72 12.55 15.67
CA TYR A 15 -5.73 12.67 14.22
C TYR A 15 -5.20 11.42 13.51
N LEU A 16 -4.05 10.88 13.94
CA LEU A 16 -3.45 9.67 13.37
C LEU A 16 -4.29 8.41 13.60
N VAL A 17 -5.00 8.32 14.72
CA VAL A 17 -5.90 7.19 15.01
C VAL A 17 -7.15 7.25 14.12
N ILE A 18 -7.73 8.43 13.91
CA ILE A 18 -8.98 8.56 13.17
C ILE A 18 -8.74 8.41 11.67
N PHE A 19 -7.81 9.17 11.10
CA PHE A 19 -7.68 9.29 9.64
C PHE A 19 -6.84 8.19 9.00
N PRO A 20 -5.49 8.15 9.18
CA PRO A 20 -4.65 7.17 8.49
C PRO A 20 -4.82 5.75 9.04
N SER A 21 -5.36 5.59 10.26
CA SER A 21 -5.65 4.28 10.84
C SER A 21 -7.09 3.88 10.58
N TRP A 22 -8.06 4.32 11.41
CA TRP A 22 -9.41 3.75 11.38
C TRP A 22 -10.13 3.96 10.03
N LEU A 23 -10.19 5.19 9.55
CA LEU A 23 -10.92 5.52 8.32
C LEU A 23 -10.28 4.88 7.08
N SER A 24 -8.95 4.91 6.99
CA SER A 24 -8.19 4.24 5.92
C SER A 24 -8.47 2.74 5.87
N TYR A 25 -8.43 2.04 7.01
CA TYR A 25 -8.72 0.60 7.07
C TYR A 25 -10.15 0.29 6.66
N VAL A 26 -11.13 1.10 7.06
CA VAL A 26 -12.53 0.92 6.65
C VAL A 26 -12.68 1.06 5.14
N PHE A 27 -12.08 2.09 4.53
CA PHE A 27 -12.13 2.28 3.09
C PHE A 27 -11.37 1.20 2.32
N TRP A 28 -10.21 0.77 2.82
CA TRP A 28 -9.46 -0.32 2.24
C TRP A 28 -10.27 -1.61 2.25
N ASN A 29 -10.81 -2.02 3.40
CA ASN A 29 -11.59 -3.24 3.52
C ASN A 29 -12.85 -3.21 2.64
N LYS A 30 -13.56 -2.07 2.59
CA LYS A 30 -14.71 -1.93 1.69
C LYS A 30 -14.29 -1.95 0.21
N GLY A 31 -13.19 -1.30 -0.16
CA GLY A 31 -12.66 -1.28 -1.52
C GLY A 31 -12.25 -2.68 -2.01
N VAL A 32 -11.51 -3.42 -1.17
CA VAL A 32 -11.14 -4.82 -1.41
C VAL A 32 -12.39 -5.69 -1.55
N ALA A 33 -13.40 -5.50 -0.71
CA ALA A 33 -14.66 -6.25 -0.81
C ALA A 33 -15.43 -5.98 -2.11
N MET A 34 -15.37 -4.75 -2.66
CA MET A 34 -16.04 -4.38 -3.91
C MET A 34 -15.30 -4.83 -5.17
N ILE A 35 -13.96 -4.75 -5.18
CA ILE A 35 -13.13 -4.95 -6.39
C ILE A 35 -12.44 -6.33 -6.39
N GLY A 36 -12.35 -6.98 -5.23
CA GLY A 36 -11.74 -8.29 -5.02
C GLY A 36 -10.24 -8.24 -4.74
N THR A 37 -9.75 -9.19 -3.95
CA THR A 37 -8.37 -9.27 -3.44
C THR A 37 -7.30 -9.14 -4.53
N THR A 38 -7.47 -9.88 -5.63
CA THR A 38 -6.49 -9.90 -6.74
C THR A 38 -6.28 -8.54 -7.38
N ARG A 39 -7.33 -7.73 -7.52
CA ARG A 39 -7.22 -6.40 -8.11
C ARG A 39 -6.72 -5.36 -7.09
N SER A 40 -7.07 -5.52 -5.81
CA SER A 40 -6.58 -4.61 -4.75
C SER A 40 -5.06 -4.68 -4.53
N GLU A 41 -4.43 -5.84 -4.75
CA GLU A 41 -2.97 -5.99 -4.60
C GLU A 41 -2.16 -5.04 -5.51
N ILE A 42 -2.68 -4.70 -6.69
CA ILE A 42 -2.03 -3.76 -7.60
C ILE A 42 -1.93 -2.37 -6.96
N PHE A 43 -2.92 -1.94 -6.17
CA PHE A 43 -2.91 -0.64 -5.48
C PHE A 43 -1.88 -0.58 -4.36
N THR A 44 -1.54 -1.70 -3.73
CA THR A 44 -0.47 -1.75 -2.70
C THR A 44 0.88 -1.33 -3.28
N HIS A 45 1.12 -1.58 -4.57
CA HIS A 45 2.34 -1.18 -5.25
C HIS A 45 2.43 0.34 -5.48
N ILE A 46 1.30 1.06 -5.41
CA ILE A 46 1.26 2.53 -5.51
C ILE A 46 1.74 3.19 -4.19
N ILE A 47 1.61 2.50 -3.05
CA ILE A 47 2.05 3.02 -1.74
C ILE A 47 3.51 3.53 -1.78
N PRO A 48 4.51 2.72 -2.16
CA PRO A 48 5.90 3.19 -2.22
C PRO A 48 6.12 4.30 -3.24
N VAL A 49 5.42 4.27 -4.39
CA VAL A 49 5.51 5.31 -5.42
C VAL A 49 5.00 6.65 -4.90
N SER A 50 3.85 6.65 -4.22
CA SER A 50 3.26 7.84 -3.61
C SER A 50 4.12 8.37 -2.46
N GLY A 51 4.73 7.49 -1.65
CA GLY A 51 5.66 7.87 -0.59
C GLY A 51 6.91 8.56 -1.14
N GLY A 52 7.52 8.01 -2.19
CA GLY A 52 8.67 8.63 -2.86
C GLY A 52 8.32 9.98 -3.48
N LEU A 53 7.16 10.08 -4.14
CA LEU A 53 6.68 11.34 -4.73
C LEU A 53 6.42 12.41 -3.66
N LEU A 54 5.70 12.06 -2.59
CA LEU A 54 5.42 12.97 -1.47
C LEU A 54 6.70 13.42 -0.77
N SER A 55 7.71 12.55 -0.67
CA SER A 55 9.03 12.91 -0.11
C SER A 55 9.69 14.03 -0.91
N ILE A 56 9.70 13.92 -2.25
CA ILE A 56 10.28 14.96 -3.11
C ILE A 56 9.49 16.28 -3.00
N VAL A 57 8.16 16.20 -2.98
CA VAL A 57 7.29 17.38 -3.01
C VAL A 57 7.18 18.09 -1.65
N LEU A 58 7.01 17.37 -0.55
CA LEU A 58 6.83 17.98 0.78
C LEU A 58 8.15 18.31 1.47
N LEU A 59 9.18 17.49 1.26
CA LEU A 59 10.45 17.60 1.98
C LEU A 59 11.47 18.45 1.21
N ASP A 60 11.17 18.82 -0.05
CA ASP A 60 12.04 19.56 -0.99
C ASP A 60 13.45 18.95 -1.06
N GLU A 61 13.52 17.63 -0.97
CA GLU A 61 14.79 16.95 -0.76
C GLU A 61 15.62 16.97 -2.04
N GLN A 62 16.84 17.50 -1.96
CA GLN A 62 17.77 17.45 -3.07
C GLN A 62 18.05 16.00 -3.42
N ILE A 63 17.82 15.64 -4.68
CA ILE A 63 17.89 14.26 -5.16
C ILE A 63 19.34 13.75 -5.00
N HIS A 64 19.58 13.08 -3.87
CA HIS A 64 20.81 12.38 -3.58
C HIS A 64 20.73 10.93 -4.07
N LEU A 65 21.89 10.29 -4.24
CA LEU A 65 22.03 8.89 -4.66
C LEU A 65 21.13 7.91 -3.88
N TYR A 66 20.80 8.19 -2.62
CA TYR A 66 19.90 7.36 -1.81
C TYR A 66 18.47 7.29 -2.36
N HIS A 67 17.94 8.38 -2.94
CA HIS A 67 16.62 8.35 -3.58
C HIS A 67 16.63 7.47 -4.84
N VAL A 68 17.74 7.50 -5.60
CA VAL A 68 17.93 6.64 -6.78
C VAL A 68 18.05 5.17 -6.38
N ILE A 69 18.81 4.87 -5.33
CA ILE A 69 18.95 3.51 -4.78
C ILE A 69 17.59 3.00 -4.28
N ALA A 70 16.84 3.84 -3.55
CA ALA A 70 15.50 3.50 -3.07
C ALA A 70 14.55 3.22 -4.24
N LEU A 71 14.54 4.06 -5.28
CA LEU A 71 13.73 3.86 -6.48
C LEU A 71 14.07 2.55 -7.20
N VAL A 72 15.37 2.28 -7.42
CA VAL A 72 15.83 1.04 -8.06
C VAL A 72 15.45 -0.18 -7.21
N MET A 73 15.58 -0.11 -5.89
CA MET A 73 15.25 -1.20 -4.98
C MET A 73 13.74 -1.47 -4.92
N ILE A 74 12.91 -0.42 -4.94
CA ILE A 74 11.46 -0.54 -5.06
C ILE A 74 11.10 -1.20 -6.39
N ILE A 75 11.59 -0.68 -7.52
CA ILE A 75 11.33 -1.26 -8.85
C ILE A 75 11.77 -2.72 -8.91
N PHE A 76 12.96 -3.04 -8.40
CA PHE A 76 13.46 -4.41 -8.33
C PHE A 76 12.56 -5.32 -7.50
N GLY A 77 12.11 -4.87 -6.32
CA GLY A 77 11.16 -5.59 -5.48
C GLY A 77 9.81 -5.83 -6.17
N ILE A 78 9.26 -4.80 -6.82
CA ILE A 78 8.02 -4.90 -7.60
C ILE A 78 8.17 -5.91 -8.73
N VAL A 79 9.24 -5.85 -9.52
CA VAL A 79 9.48 -6.78 -10.63
C VAL A 79 9.69 -8.21 -10.13
N CYS A 80 10.46 -8.39 -9.05
CA CYS A 80 10.71 -9.69 -8.45
C CYS A 80 9.41 -10.33 -7.91
N CYS A 81 8.56 -9.54 -7.24
CA CYS A 81 7.30 -10.01 -6.67
C CYS A 81 6.21 -10.20 -7.74
N SER A 82 6.15 -9.31 -8.73
CA SER A 82 5.20 -9.36 -9.85
C SER A 82 5.50 -10.50 -10.83
N GLY A 83 6.77 -10.90 -10.94
CA GLY A 83 7.24 -11.90 -11.91
C GLY A 83 6.79 -13.36 -11.72
N LYS A 84 5.92 -13.68 -10.75
CA LYS A 84 5.52 -15.08 -10.48
C LYS A 84 4.01 -15.33 -10.31
N ASN A 85 3.14 -14.59 -11.02
CA ASN A 85 1.78 -15.11 -11.25
C ASN A 85 1.73 -15.98 -12.53
N LYS A 86 2.37 -17.15 -12.45
CA LYS A 86 2.23 -18.25 -13.42
C LYS A 86 2.01 -19.53 -12.62
N GLU A 87 0.76 -19.86 -12.32
CA GLU A 87 0.18 -21.21 -12.08
C GLU A 87 -1.05 -21.12 -11.15
N LYS A 88 -2.25 -21.63 -11.42
CA LYS A 88 -2.83 -22.43 -12.51
C LYS A 88 -4.31 -22.04 -12.61
N SER A 89 -4.77 -21.57 -13.77
CA SER A 89 -6.19 -21.67 -14.14
C SER A 89 -6.29 -22.52 -15.39
N SER A 90 -5.94 -23.79 -15.22
CA SER A 90 -6.32 -24.88 -16.11
C SER A 90 -6.08 -26.19 -15.35
N ILE A 91 -7.00 -27.14 -15.49
CA ILE A 91 -7.05 -28.48 -14.85
C ILE A 91 -7.75 -28.41 -13.47
N THR A 92 -9.08 -28.55 -13.30
CA THR A 92 -9.96 -29.71 -13.58
C THR A 92 -11.40 -29.27 -13.21
N ALA A 93 -12.41 -29.29 -14.08
CA ALA A 93 -13.19 -30.49 -14.34
C ALA A 93 -13.95 -30.40 -15.67
N THR A 94 -13.69 -31.43 -16.47
CA THR A 94 -14.32 -31.89 -17.71
C THR A 94 -15.86 -31.86 -17.69
N PRO A 95 -16.52 -31.63 -18.85
CA PRO A 95 -17.95 -31.87 -18.99
C PRO A 95 -18.21 -33.38 -18.83
N SER A 96 -18.87 -33.79 -17.75
CA SER A 96 -19.37 -35.15 -17.64
C SER A 96 -20.60 -35.29 -18.54
N LYS A 97 -20.47 -36.18 -19.53
CA LYS A 97 -21.47 -36.59 -20.51
C LYS A 97 -22.82 -36.98 -19.89
N SER A 98 -23.86 -36.74 -20.70
CA SER A 98 -25.06 -37.57 -20.90
C SER A 98 -24.94 -39.03 -20.47
N VAL A 99 -25.91 -39.56 -19.70
CA VAL A 99 -26.98 -40.52 -20.07
C VAL A 99 -27.96 -40.58 -18.90
#